data_AF-A0A954K9G8-F1
#
_entry.id   AF-A0A954K9G8-F1
#
_cell.length_a   1.000
_cell.length_b   1.000
_cell.length_c   1.000
_cell.angle_alpha   90.00
_cell.angle_beta   90.00
_cell.angle_gamma   90.00
#
_symmetry.space_group_name_H-M   'P 1'
#
loop_
_entity.id
_entity.type
_entity.pdbx_description
1 polymer ?
#
loop_
_entity_poly.entity_id
_entity_poly.type
_entity_poly.pdbx_seq_one_letter_code
_entity_poly.pdbx_strand_id
1 'polypeptide(L)'
;QMIAYAMIDLLTRVGKNDRAIELAEKYLSQFEDPNTFSFTDLCLKTDHLDVLQRVARGKGDLVTFAGALLDAAQAQSQPQES
;
A
#
# COMPACT_ATOMS: atom_id res chain seq x y z
N GLN A 1 7.66 -16.47 1.27
CA GLN A 1 7.46 -15.15 1.95
C GLN A 1 8.74 -14.34 2.01
N MET A 2 9.85 -14.86 2.54
CA MET A 2 11.14 -14.14 2.58
C MET A 2 11.59 -13.57 1.22
N ILE A 3 11.45 -14.37 0.14
CA ILE A 3 11.75 -13.91 -1.23
C ILE A 3 10.82 -12.77 -1.66
N ALA A 4 9.53 -12.79 -1.28
CA ALA A 4 8.59 -11.73 -1.64
C ALA A 4 8.97 -10.41 -0.97
N TYR A 5 9.35 -10.44 0.32
CA TYR A 5 9.87 -9.25 1.02
C TYR A 5 11.10 -8.68 0.33
N ALA A 6 12.09 -9.52 0.03
CA ALA A 6 13.32 -9.08 -0.65
C ALA A 6 13.03 -8.47 -2.03
N MET A 7 12.11 -9.08 -2.80
CA MET A 7 11.73 -8.57 -4.10
C MET A 7 11.00 -7.23 -4.02
N ILE A 8 10.09 -7.05 -3.06
CA ILE A 8 9.37 -5.79 -2.85
C ILE A 8 10.35 -4.69 -2.45
N ASP A 9 11.25 -4.95 -1.49
CA ASP A 9 12.27 -3.97 -1.09
C ASP A 9 13.15 -3.54 -2.27
N LEU A 10 13.62 -4.50 -3.08
CA LEU A 10 14.40 -4.19 -4.28
C LEU A 10 13.61 -3.36 -5.29
N LEU A 11 12.36 -3.73 -5.58
CA LEU A 11 11.50 -3.02 -6.52
C LEU A 11 11.23 -1.59 -6.07
N THR A 12 10.95 -1.37 -4.79
CA THR A 12 10.75 -0.02 -4.22
C THR A 12 12.03 0.81 -4.33
N ARG A 13 13.20 0.24 -4.04
CA ARG A 13 14.49 0.96 -4.16
C ARG A 13 14.83 1.38 -5.57
N VAL A 14 14.38 0.64 -6.59
CA VAL A 14 14.58 1.00 -8.01
C VAL A 14 13.39 1.78 -8.59
N GLY A 15 12.45 2.25 -7.75
CA GLY A 15 11.30 3.06 -8.16
C GLY A 15 10.25 2.30 -8.97
N LYS A 16 10.23 0.96 -8.90
CA LYS A 16 9.24 0.10 -9.58
C LYS A 16 8.05 -0.21 -8.67
N ASN A 17 7.43 0.84 -8.14
CA ASN A 17 6.39 0.76 -7.12
C ASN A 17 5.16 -0.05 -7.57
N ASP A 18 4.69 0.12 -8.80
CA ASP A 18 3.52 -0.64 -9.31
C ASP A 18 3.75 -2.15 -9.24
N ARG A 19 4.97 -2.60 -9.55
CA ARG A 19 5.34 -4.02 -9.47
C ARG A 19 5.56 -4.48 -8.04
N ALA A 20 6.06 -3.61 -7.17
CA ALA A 20 6.15 -3.89 -5.74
C ALA A 20 4.76 -4.12 -5.16
N ILE A 21 3.79 -3.26 -5.49
CA ILE A 21 2.40 -3.35 -5.05
C ILE A 21 1.71 -4.61 -5.58
N GLU A 22 1.86 -4.92 -6.87
CA GLU A 22 1.30 -6.15 -7.45
C GLU A 22 1.80 -7.40 -6.70
N LEU A 23 3.10 -7.44 -6.40
CA LEU A 23 3.70 -8.56 -5.68
C LEU A 23 3.24 -8.62 -4.23
N ALA A 24 3.14 -7.46 -3.58
CA ALA A 24 2.66 -7.34 -2.22
C ALA A 24 1.19 -7.76 -2.10
N GLU A 25 0.31 -7.31 -3.00
CA GLU A 25 -1.10 -7.69 -3.00
C GLU A 25 -1.26 -9.22 -3.14
N LYS A 26 -0.49 -9.82 -4.05
CA LYS A 26 -0.55 -11.26 -4.35
C LYS A 26 -0.05 -12.15 -3.22
N TYR A 27 1.05 -11.76 -2.55
CA TYR A 27 1.75 -12.68 -1.64
C TYR A 27 1.73 -12.25 -0.18
N LEU A 28 1.52 -10.97 0.09
CA LEU A 28 1.70 -10.39 1.42
C LEU A 28 0.53 -9.52 1.87
N SER A 29 -0.55 -9.39 1.09
CA SER A 29 -1.67 -8.55 1.48
C SER A 29 -2.20 -8.92 2.86
N GLN A 30 -2.24 -10.20 3.22
CA GLN A 30 -2.74 -10.66 4.53
C GLN A 30 -1.73 -10.52 5.68
N PHE A 31 -0.52 -10.02 5.43
CA PHE A 31 0.56 -9.91 6.40
C PHE A 31 0.82 -8.46 6.77
N GLU A 32 0.66 -8.16 8.05
CA GLU A 32 1.09 -6.92 8.69
C GLU A 32 2.07 -7.33 9.80
N ASP A 33 3.36 -7.11 9.57
CA ASP A 33 4.40 -7.27 10.58
C ASP A 33 5.04 -5.89 10.83
N PRO A 34 4.81 -5.29 12.01
CA PRO A 34 5.34 -3.97 12.35
C PRO A 34 6.86 -3.85 12.24
N ASN A 35 7.60 -4.96 12.30
CA ASN A 35 9.05 -4.97 12.27
C ASN A 35 9.62 -5.31 10.88
N THR A 36 8.83 -5.90 9.99
CA THR A 36 9.33 -6.46 8.72
C THR A 36 8.69 -5.79 7.51
N PHE A 37 7.37 -5.66 7.49
CA PHE A 37 6.62 -5.15 6.34
C PHE A 37 5.20 -4.79 6.72
N SER A 38 4.77 -3.61 6.28
CA SER A 38 3.37 -3.21 6.30
C SER A 38 2.89 -2.96 4.88
N PHE A 39 1.82 -3.66 4.50
CA PHE A 39 1.16 -3.46 3.21
C PHE A 39 0.54 -2.07 3.14
N THR A 40 -0.04 -1.64 4.26
CA THR A 40 -0.61 -0.31 4.44
C THR A 40 0.43 0.78 4.22
N ASP A 41 1.59 0.71 4.89
CA ASP A 41 2.67 1.69 4.72
C ASP A 41 3.23 1.70 3.30
N LEU A 42 3.33 0.53 2.65
CA LEU A 42 3.80 0.46 1.27
C LEU A 42 2.85 1.26 0.37
N CYS A 43 1.54 0.99 0.42
CA CYS A 43 0.55 1.66 -0.42
C CYS A 43 0.51 3.18 -0.16
N LEU A 44 0.63 3.60 1.10
CA LEU A 44 0.69 5.02 1.47
C LEU A 44 1.91 5.72 0.87
N LYS A 45 3.10 5.11 1.00
CA LYS A 45 4.36 5.70 0.51
C LYS A 45 4.48 5.73 -1.00
N THR A 46 3.75 4.87 -1.70
CA THR A 46 3.84 4.75 -3.15
C THR A 46 2.65 5.38 -3.90
N ASP A 47 1.68 5.96 -3.18
CA ASP A 47 0.47 6.58 -3.72
C ASP A 47 -0.52 5.59 -4.38
N HIS A 48 -0.65 4.40 -3.79
CA HIS A 48 -1.55 3.33 -4.25
C HIS A 48 -2.72 3.13 -3.29
N LEU A 49 -3.38 4.23 -2.91
CA LEU A 49 -4.51 4.23 -1.97
C LEU A 49 -5.72 3.45 -2.50
N ASP A 50 -5.92 3.42 -3.81
CA ASP A 50 -6.98 2.64 -4.47
C ASP A 50 -6.82 1.14 -4.22
N VAL A 51 -5.58 0.63 -4.28
CA VAL A 51 -5.26 -0.77 -4.00
C VAL A 51 -5.47 -1.06 -2.51
N LEU A 52 -5.02 -0.16 -1.63
CA LEU A 52 -5.23 -0.30 -0.18
C LEU A 52 -6.72 -0.39 0.16
N GLN A 53 -7.55 0.50 -0.41
CA GLN A 53 -9.00 0.48 -0.24
C GLN A 53 -9.61 -0.85 -0.71
N ARG A 54 -9.26 -1.32 -1.92
CA ARG A 54 -9.78 -2.57 -2.47
C ARG A 54 -9.44 -3.76 -1.58
N VAL A 55 -8.18 -3.87 -1.17
CA VAL A 55 -7.69 -4.98 -0.35
C VAL A 55 -8.31 -4.96 1.04
N ALA A 56 -8.36 -3.79 1.70
CA ALA A 56 -8.95 -3.64 3.03
C ALA A 56 -10.44 -4.00 3.03
N ARG A 57 -11.20 -3.47 2.06
CA ARG A 57 -12.62 -3.82 1.86
C ARG A 57 -12.83 -5.31 1.64
N GLY A 58 -11.99 -5.94 0.81
CA GLY A 58 -12.06 -7.37 0.52
C GLY A 58 -11.85 -8.26 1.76
N LYS A 59 -11.07 -7.78 2.74
CA LYS A 59 -10.83 -8.49 4.01
C LYS A 59 -11.83 -8.15 5.12
N GLY A 60 -12.71 -7.15 4.90
CA GLY A 60 -13.57 -6.62 5.95
C GLY A 60 -12.84 -5.73 6.97
N ASP A 61 -11.63 -5.27 6.65
CA ASP A 61 -10.91 -4.29 7.48
C ASP A 61 -11.44 -2.88 7.20
N LEU A 62 -12.54 -2.56 7.85
CA LEU A 62 -13.26 -1.29 7.66
C LEU A 62 -12.47 -0.09 8.17
N VAL A 63 -11.56 -0.28 9.14
CA VAL A 63 -10.76 0.82 9.71
C VAL A 63 -9.73 1.26 8.68
N THR A 64 -8.95 0.32 8.13
CA THR A 64 -7.96 0.62 7.10
C THR A 64 -8.63 1.15 5.82
N PHE A 65 -9.79 0.59 5.45
CA PHE A 65 -10.56 1.09 4.32
C PHE A 65 -11.00 2.55 4.49
N ALA A 66 -11.57 2.91 5.64
CA ALA A 66 -12.01 4.27 5.91
C ALA A 66 -10.82 5.26 5.99
N GLY A 67 -9.69 4.84 6.58
CA GLY A 67 -8.46 5.63 6.59
C GLY A 67 -7.99 5.95 5.16
N ALA A 68 -7.86 4.93 4.31
CA ALA A 68 -7.42 5.11 2.93
C ALA A 68 -8.38 5.97 2.08
N LEU A 69 -9.69 6.00 2.41
CA LEU A 69 -10.65 6.92 1.79
C LEU A 69 -10.42 8.38 2.21
N LEU A 70 -10.16 8.61 3.50
CA LEU A 70 -9.89 9.95 4.03
C LEU A 70 -8.59 10.51 3.45
N ASP A 71 -7.53 9.70 3.41
CA ASP A 71 -6.24 10.09 2.85
C ASP A 71 -6.36 10.45 1.37
N ALA A 72 -7.12 9.66 0.60
CA ALA A 72 -7.37 9.93 -0.81
C ALA A 72 -8.17 11.23 -1.01
N ALA A 73 -9.15 11.51 -0.15
CA ALA A 73 -9.92 12.75 -0.19
C ALA A 73 -9.08 13.98 0.17
N GLN A 74 -8.14 13.84 1.11
CA GLN A 74 -7.20 14.90 1.47
C GLN A 74 -6.21 15.22 0.35
N ALA A 75 -5.67 14.19 -0.32
CA ALA A 75 -4.76 14.37 -1.46
C ALA A 75 -5.42 15.16 -2.61
N GLN A 76 -6.74 15.00 -2.81
CA GLN A 76 -7.51 15.73 -3.83
C GLN A 76 -7.85 17.18 -3.42
N SER A 77 -7.78 17.49 -2.13
CA SER A 77 -8.20 18.79 -1.57
C SER A 77 -7.06 19.80 -1.45
N GLN A 78 -5.80 19.38 -1.59
CA GLN A 78 -4.65 20.29 -1.61
C GLN A 78 -4.44 20.84 -3.04
N PRO A 79 -4.61 22.15 -3.29
CA PRO A 79 -4.22 22.74 -4.56
C PRO A 79 -2.70 22.59 -4.71
N GLN A 80 -2.25 22.01 -5.81
CA GLN A 80 -0.84 22.09 -6.22
C GLN A 80 -0.50 23.58 -6.37
N GLU A 81 0.16 24.18 -5.38
CA GLU A 81 0.84 25.46 -5.55
C GLU A 81 1.99 25.25 -6.53
N SER A 82 1.74 25.64 -7.78
CA SER A 82 2.68 25.75 -8.89
C SER A 82 3.68 26.89 -8.70
#